data_AF-A0A0E9N349-F1
#
_entry.id   AF-A0A0E9N349-F1
#
_cell.length_a   1.000
_cell.length_b   1.000
_cell.length_c   1.000
_cell.angle_alpha   90.00
_cell.angle_beta   90.00
_cell.angle_gamma   90.00
#
_symmetry.space_group_name_H-M   'P 1'
#
loop_
_entity.id
_entity.type
_entity.pdbx_description
1 polymer ?
#
loop_
_entity_poly.entity_id
_entity_poly.type
_entity_poly.pdbx_seq_one_letter_code
_entity_poly.pdbx_strand_id
1 'polypeptide(L)'
;MVTSSEPFLEKFRLQLFDLVEISVTEDADKLGTLVFGNSKSFVNKSIECATGRNGFEQWKELIQETLERTAPTSFLFKVDWKNNKSNNETLYFRYVTGVSEESMAHLLARYEALRTIPVAISKKYAIGLPVCISIRIHRSEAMSVSIYYEISGKTAGEIENILTGIAEMMQWPADAIQSMLCKLDFMTGIGHPQYMAIGIPDKAIKISYPKVSVRDFGTCLDSFTTQECRKKEMKSLCRKLRQPALNYLGLKFNQQGCGWKAYLVISKKHAANSINYNITF
;
A
#
# COMPACT_ATOMS: atom_id res chain seq x y z
N MET A 1 12.69 10.33 27.95
CA MET A 1 13.12 9.20 27.10
C MET A 1 12.69 9.51 25.67
N VAL A 2 13.65 9.61 24.76
CA VAL A 2 13.49 10.21 23.42
C VAL A 2 12.71 9.27 22.47
N THR A 3 11.40 9.49 22.43
CA THR A 3 10.54 9.67 21.24
C THR A 3 11.14 9.28 19.88
N SER A 4 10.91 8.04 19.46
CA SER A 4 11.24 7.52 18.13
C SER A 4 10.62 8.27 16.94
N SER A 5 9.73 9.22 17.17
CA SER A 5 9.10 10.03 16.13
C SER A 5 9.94 11.26 15.75
N GLU A 6 10.86 11.72 16.59
CA GLU A 6 11.54 13.02 16.42
C GLU A 6 12.24 13.23 15.07
N PRO A 7 13.08 12.30 14.54
CA PRO A 7 13.75 12.53 13.25
C PRO A 7 12.77 12.69 12.09
N PHE A 8 11.66 11.95 12.11
CA PHE A 8 10.61 12.06 11.10
C PHE A 8 9.81 13.37 11.27
N LEU A 9 9.39 13.67 12.50
CA LEU A 9 8.67 14.91 12.84
C LEU A 9 9.53 16.15 12.55
N GLU A 10 10.84 16.09 12.74
CA GLU A 10 11.78 17.18 12.49
C GLU A 10 11.96 17.40 10.98
N LYS A 11 12.22 16.33 10.22
CA LYS A 11 12.46 16.41 8.77
C LYS A 11 11.23 16.80 7.95
N PHE A 12 10.05 16.38 8.43
CA PHE A 12 8.76 16.61 7.77
C PHE A 12 7.85 17.57 8.54
N ARG A 13 8.38 18.35 9.49
CA ARG A 13 7.63 19.26 10.38
C ARG A 13 6.70 20.22 9.64
N LEU A 14 7.10 20.65 8.44
CA LEU A 14 6.36 21.58 7.59
C LEU A 14 5.44 20.88 6.57
N GLN A 15 5.56 19.57 6.41
CA GLN A 15 4.74 18.72 5.52
C GLN A 15 3.70 17.92 6.32
N LEU A 16 3.12 18.58 7.35
CA LEU A 16 2.16 18.05 8.34
C LEU A 16 1.35 16.86 7.83
N PHE A 17 1.53 15.69 8.47
CA PHE A 17 0.93 14.37 8.16
C PHE A 17 -0.37 14.44 7.38
N ASP A 18 -0.26 14.42 6.05
CA ASP A 18 -1.43 14.58 5.18
C ASP A 18 -2.35 13.34 5.25
N LEU A 19 -1.82 12.18 5.69
CA LEU A 19 -2.56 10.93 5.82
C LEU A 19 -2.09 10.08 6.99
N VAL A 20 -3.04 9.40 7.64
CA VAL A 20 -2.76 8.35 8.63
C VAL A 20 -3.40 7.04 8.16
N GLU A 21 -2.58 5.99 8.10
CA GLU A 21 -3.03 4.62 7.86
C GLU A 21 -3.21 3.92 9.20
N ILE A 22 -4.33 3.24 9.37
CA ILE A 22 -4.60 2.43 10.56
C ILE A 22 -4.77 0.99 10.11
N SER A 23 -3.91 0.14 10.67
CA SER A 23 -4.05 -1.31 10.53
C SER A 23 -5.15 -1.78 11.47
N VAL A 24 -6.14 -2.49 10.92
CA VAL A 24 -7.33 -2.89 11.69
C VAL A 24 -7.18 -4.31 12.25
N THR A 25 -6.48 -5.19 11.54
CA THR A 25 -6.51 -6.64 11.80
C THR A 25 -5.15 -7.31 11.70
N GLU A 26 -4.29 -6.91 10.76
CA GLU A 26 -3.00 -7.58 10.51
C GLU A 26 -1.99 -7.28 11.64
N ASP A 27 -2.07 -6.08 12.23
CA ASP A 27 -1.24 -5.65 13.35
C ASP A 27 -1.91 -4.45 14.04
N ALA A 28 -2.77 -4.72 15.02
CA ALA A 28 -3.61 -3.68 15.59
C ALA A 28 -2.80 -2.59 16.36
N ASP A 29 -1.56 -2.86 16.72
CA ASP A 29 -0.63 -1.91 17.33
C ASP A 29 0.21 -1.12 16.31
N LYS A 30 -0.01 -1.35 15.00
CA LYS A 30 0.67 -0.60 13.93
C LYS A 30 -0.13 0.62 13.47
N LEU A 31 0.55 1.74 13.44
CA LEU A 31 0.07 3.02 12.90
C LEU A 31 0.97 3.42 11.73
N GLY A 32 0.40 3.79 10.59
CA GLY A 32 1.16 4.34 9.47
C GLY A 32 1.02 5.86 9.40
N THR A 33 2.13 6.56 9.19
CA THR A 33 2.13 7.99 8.88
C THR A 33 2.68 8.22 7.48
N LEU A 34 2.04 9.06 6.68
CA LEU A 34 2.44 9.29 5.30
C LEU A 34 2.61 10.78 4.98
N VAL A 35 3.55 11.07 4.08
CA VAL A 35 3.90 12.42 3.61
C VAL A 35 4.15 12.39 2.10
N PHE A 36 3.64 13.39 1.38
CA PHE A 36 3.79 13.50 -0.07
C PHE A 36 5.00 14.35 -0.48
N GLY A 37 5.53 14.06 -1.66
CA GLY A 37 6.52 14.90 -2.31
C GLY A 37 6.61 14.68 -3.81
N ASN A 38 7.28 15.60 -4.49
CA ASN A 38 7.44 15.58 -5.94
C ASN A 38 8.84 16.06 -6.37
N SER A 39 9.81 16.04 -5.46
CA SER A 39 11.14 16.59 -5.70
C SER A 39 12.24 15.63 -5.27
N LYS A 40 13.42 15.77 -5.87
CA LYS A 40 14.62 15.02 -5.48
C LYS A 40 15.00 15.28 -4.02
N SER A 41 14.81 16.51 -3.53
CA SER A 41 15.05 16.86 -2.11
C SER A 41 14.15 16.05 -1.17
N PHE A 42 12.89 15.83 -1.54
CA PHE A 42 11.98 14.97 -0.77
C PHE A 42 12.49 13.52 -0.68
N VAL A 43 12.97 12.97 -1.80
CA VAL A 43 13.52 11.61 -1.82
C VAL A 43 14.76 11.51 -0.92
N ASN A 44 15.67 12.49 -0.98
CA ASN A 44 16.85 12.51 -0.11
C ASN A 44 16.45 12.53 1.38
N LYS A 45 15.49 13.38 1.77
CA LYS A 45 14.98 13.40 3.15
C LYS A 45 14.36 12.07 3.58
N SER A 46 13.64 11.41 2.67
CA SER A 46 13.06 10.09 2.89
C SER A 46 14.15 9.03 3.10
N ILE A 47 15.22 9.08 2.30
CA ILE A 47 16.37 8.19 2.46
C ILE A 47 17.00 8.38 3.83
N GLU A 48 17.27 9.62 4.23
CA GLU A 48 17.89 9.89 5.52
C GLU A 48 17.01 9.51 6.73
N CYS A 49 15.70 9.29 6.54
CA CYS A 49 14.82 8.78 7.61
C CYS A 49 15.03 7.29 7.85
N ALA A 50 15.51 6.55 6.85
CA ALA A 50 15.80 5.13 6.93
C ALA A 50 17.27 4.83 7.28
N THR A 51 18.10 5.85 7.55
CA THR A 51 19.50 5.67 7.94
C THR A 51 19.61 4.80 9.19
N GLY A 52 20.55 3.84 9.17
CA GLY A 52 20.80 2.92 10.29
C GLY A 52 19.93 1.66 10.28
N ARG A 53 19.10 1.46 9.24
CA ARG A 53 18.35 0.21 9.02
C ARG A 53 19.24 -0.89 8.45
N ASN A 54 18.90 -2.13 8.75
CA ASN A 54 19.53 -3.28 8.09
C ASN A 54 19.12 -3.30 6.60
N GLY A 55 20.08 -3.49 5.69
CA GLY A 55 19.84 -3.41 4.25
C GLY A 55 19.67 -1.99 3.69
N PHE A 56 20.02 -0.95 4.46
CA PHE A 56 19.88 0.45 4.05
C PHE A 56 20.58 0.77 2.72
N GLU A 57 21.83 0.35 2.54
CA GLU A 57 22.58 0.64 1.31
C GLU A 57 21.92 0.02 0.07
N GLN A 58 21.43 -1.22 0.19
CA GLN A 58 20.74 -1.89 -0.91
C GLN A 58 19.40 -1.20 -1.23
N TRP A 59 18.65 -0.79 -0.19
CA TRP A 59 17.41 -0.05 -0.37
C TRP A 59 17.64 1.31 -1.03
N LYS A 60 18.70 2.02 -0.63
CA LYS A 60 19.11 3.30 -1.24
C LYS A 60 19.56 3.13 -2.69
N GLU A 61 20.36 2.11 -3.00
CA GLU A 61 20.77 1.78 -4.37
C GLU A 61 19.52 1.54 -5.25
N LEU A 62 18.58 0.71 -4.80
CA LEU A 62 17.35 0.43 -5.56
C LEU A 62 16.50 1.68 -5.78
N ILE A 63 16.44 2.61 -4.81
CA ILE A 63 15.77 3.91 -4.99
C ILE A 63 16.45 4.74 -6.08
N GLN A 64 17.78 4.81 -6.06
CA GLN A 64 18.55 5.57 -7.05
C GLN A 64 18.35 5.00 -8.46
N GLU A 65 18.45 3.69 -8.61
CA GLU A 65 18.20 3.04 -9.90
C GLU A 65 16.76 3.24 -10.39
N THR A 66 15.78 3.18 -9.48
CA THR A 66 14.37 3.44 -9.81
C THR A 66 14.20 4.85 -10.36
N LEU A 67 14.79 5.86 -9.72
CA LEU A 67 14.75 7.24 -10.19
C LEU A 67 15.39 7.40 -11.58
N GLU A 68 16.54 6.76 -11.81
CA GLU A 68 17.27 6.85 -13.07
C GLU A 68 16.52 6.18 -14.24
N ARG A 69 15.75 5.12 -13.97
CA ARG A 69 15.15 4.28 -15.01
C ARG A 69 13.68 4.57 -15.30
N THR A 70 12.93 5.11 -14.33
CA THR A 70 11.45 5.10 -14.42
C THR A 70 10.79 6.48 -14.42
N ALA A 71 11.56 7.57 -14.33
CA ALA A 71 11.05 8.96 -14.31
C ALA A 71 9.73 9.16 -13.54
N PRO A 72 9.68 8.85 -12.22
CA PRO A 72 8.47 8.98 -11.42
C PRO A 72 7.95 10.42 -11.38
N THR A 73 6.64 10.58 -11.38
CA THR A 73 5.98 11.90 -11.39
C THR A 73 5.73 12.46 -9.99
N SER A 74 5.61 11.59 -8.99
CA SER A 74 5.39 11.95 -7.59
C SER A 74 5.81 10.82 -6.66
N PHE A 75 5.94 11.15 -5.38
CA PHE A 75 6.43 10.29 -4.34
C PHE A 75 5.51 10.35 -3.11
N LEU A 76 5.44 9.23 -2.39
CA LEU A 76 4.78 9.16 -1.09
C LEU A 76 5.73 8.40 -0.16
N PHE A 77 6.06 8.99 0.98
CA PHE A 77 6.89 8.33 1.99
C PHE A 77 6.02 7.95 3.17
N LYS A 78 6.18 6.72 3.64
CA LYS A 78 5.40 6.13 4.73
C LYS A 78 6.31 5.56 5.79
N VAL A 79 5.93 5.79 7.04
CA VAL A 79 6.52 5.14 8.22
C VAL A 79 5.47 4.32 8.94
N ASP A 80 5.72 3.02 9.10
CA ASP A 80 4.95 2.12 9.97
C ASP A 80 5.54 2.20 11.39
N TRP A 81 4.74 2.62 12.37
CA TRP A 81 5.07 2.72 13.78
C TRP A 81 4.56 1.50 14.55
N LYS A 82 5.35 0.97 15.48
CA LYS A 82 4.95 -0.06 16.45
C LYS A 82 5.55 0.27 17.82
N ASN A 83 4.73 0.33 18.88
CA ASN A 83 5.17 0.69 20.24
C ASN A 83 5.97 2.00 20.30
N ASN A 84 5.47 3.05 19.61
CA ASN A 84 6.16 4.33 19.45
C ASN A 84 7.60 4.17 18.93
N LYS A 85 7.86 3.16 18.09
CA LYS A 85 9.13 2.97 17.39
C LYS A 85 8.89 2.84 15.89
N SER A 86 9.72 3.46 15.06
CA SER A 86 9.63 3.23 13.61
C SER A 86 10.01 1.77 13.32
N ASN A 87 9.10 1.05 12.68
CA ASN A 87 9.22 -0.36 12.34
C ASN A 87 9.61 -0.54 10.87
N ASN A 88 8.92 0.12 9.94
CA ASN A 88 9.23 0.03 8.51
C ASN A 88 9.15 1.41 7.86
N GLU A 89 9.97 1.63 6.84
CA GLU A 89 9.91 2.77 5.96
C GLU A 89 9.54 2.29 4.55
N THR A 90 8.66 3.00 3.87
CA THR A 90 8.25 2.67 2.50
C THR A 90 8.23 3.93 1.65
N LEU A 91 8.97 3.93 0.56
CA LEU A 91 8.92 4.98 -0.46
C LEU A 91 8.15 4.47 -1.67
N TYR A 92 7.10 5.17 -2.03
CA TYR A 92 6.26 4.92 -3.20
C TYR A 92 6.66 5.88 -4.32
N PHE A 93 6.72 5.34 -5.53
CA PHE A 93 7.02 6.01 -6.79
C PHE A 93 5.81 5.88 -7.68
N ARG A 94 5.23 7.01 -8.11
CA ARG A 94 4.02 7.03 -8.93
C ARG A 94 4.32 7.46 -10.36
N TYR A 95 3.55 6.94 -11.31
CA TYR A 95 3.72 7.15 -12.74
C TYR A 95 2.38 7.48 -13.38
N VAL A 96 2.31 8.60 -14.12
CA VAL A 96 1.05 9.01 -14.78
C VAL A 96 0.72 8.13 -15.99
N THR A 97 1.73 7.73 -16.76
CA THR A 97 1.57 6.90 -17.97
C THR A 97 1.94 5.44 -17.74
N GLY A 98 2.21 5.07 -16.48
CA GLY A 98 2.80 3.79 -16.10
C GLY A 98 4.29 3.63 -16.50
N VAL A 99 4.88 2.52 -16.09
CA VAL A 99 6.27 2.11 -16.38
C VAL A 99 6.27 0.88 -17.26
N SER A 100 7.18 0.81 -18.23
CA SER A 100 7.31 -0.38 -19.07
C SER A 100 7.66 -1.62 -18.22
N GLU A 101 7.07 -2.74 -18.59
CA GLU A 101 7.41 -4.02 -17.98
C GLU A 101 8.90 -4.34 -18.13
N GLU A 102 9.53 -3.99 -19.25
CA GLU A 102 10.99 -4.15 -19.43
C GLU A 102 11.81 -3.39 -18.37
N SER A 103 11.51 -2.11 -18.12
CA SER A 103 12.19 -1.34 -17.09
C SER A 103 11.99 -1.95 -15.70
N MET A 104 10.79 -2.49 -15.43
CA MET A 104 10.50 -3.23 -14.20
C MET A 104 11.31 -4.52 -14.10
N ALA A 105 11.37 -5.31 -15.17
CA ALA A 105 12.12 -6.55 -15.22
C ALA A 105 13.60 -6.30 -14.89
N HIS A 106 14.18 -5.27 -15.49
CA HIS A 106 15.57 -4.90 -15.23
C HIS A 106 15.82 -4.47 -13.79
N LEU A 107 14.93 -3.66 -13.20
CA LEU A 107 15.03 -3.26 -11.80
C LEU A 107 14.97 -4.47 -10.85
N LEU A 108 14.05 -5.39 -11.11
CA LEU A 108 13.82 -6.55 -10.24
C LEU A 108 14.83 -7.68 -10.47
N ALA A 109 15.42 -7.77 -11.66
CA ALA A 109 16.38 -8.81 -12.04
C ALA A 109 17.65 -8.82 -11.17
N ARG A 110 18.02 -7.72 -10.51
CA ARG A 110 19.19 -7.69 -9.62
C ARG A 110 18.93 -8.35 -8.26
N TYR A 111 17.66 -8.54 -7.89
CA TYR A 111 17.28 -9.07 -6.58
C TYR A 111 16.64 -10.44 -6.78
N GLU A 112 17.37 -11.50 -6.42
CA GLU A 112 16.95 -12.89 -6.65
C GLU A 112 15.54 -13.18 -6.11
N ALA A 113 15.25 -12.68 -4.90
CA ALA A 113 13.93 -12.78 -4.27
C ALA A 113 12.81 -12.05 -5.03
N LEU A 114 13.14 -11.10 -5.92
CA LEU A 114 12.21 -10.27 -6.70
C LEU A 114 11.99 -10.78 -8.13
N ARG A 115 12.82 -11.72 -8.62
CA ARG A 115 12.74 -12.30 -9.98
C ARG A 115 11.48 -13.14 -10.22
N THR A 116 10.76 -13.50 -9.17
CA THR A 116 9.69 -14.50 -9.20
C THR A 116 8.32 -13.96 -9.64
N ILE A 117 8.20 -12.68 -9.98
CA ILE A 117 6.91 -12.08 -10.38
C ILE A 117 6.81 -11.93 -11.90
N PRO A 118 5.64 -12.25 -12.48
CA PRO A 118 5.41 -12.04 -13.89
C PRO A 118 5.53 -10.57 -14.25
N VAL A 119 6.57 -10.27 -15.00
CA VAL A 119 6.71 -8.99 -15.70
C VAL A 119 5.82 -8.96 -16.95
N ALA A 120 4.82 -9.83 -17.06
CA ALA A 120 3.93 -9.96 -18.21
C ALA A 120 2.45 -9.97 -17.81
N ILE A 121 2.12 -9.51 -16.59
CA ILE A 121 0.73 -9.46 -16.12
C ILE A 121 -0.07 -8.48 -16.98
N SER A 122 0.53 -7.33 -17.31
CA SER A 122 -0.13 -6.26 -18.08
C SER A 122 -0.65 -6.80 -19.41
N LYS A 123 0.21 -7.54 -20.12
CA LYS A 123 -0.13 -8.16 -21.41
C LYS A 123 -1.08 -9.35 -21.25
N LYS A 124 -0.83 -10.25 -20.29
CA LYS A 124 -1.62 -11.48 -20.11
C LYS A 124 -3.08 -11.18 -19.75
N TYR A 125 -3.33 -10.14 -18.96
CA TYR A 125 -4.66 -9.82 -18.45
C TYR A 125 -5.21 -8.45 -18.92
N ALA A 126 -4.51 -7.78 -19.83
CA ALA A 126 -4.91 -6.48 -20.37
C ALA A 126 -5.22 -5.43 -19.27
N ILE A 127 -4.39 -5.34 -18.22
CA ILE A 127 -4.57 -4.44 -17.06
C ILE A 127 -3.76 -3.13 -17.16
N GLY A 128 -3.13 -2.87 -18.31
CA GLY A 128 -2.28 -1.68 -18.49
C GLY A 128 -0.96 -1.77 -17.73
N LEU A 129 -0.10 -0.76 -17.91
CA LEU A 129 1.23 -0.73 -17.32
C LEU A 129 1.20 -0.46 -15.80
N PRO A 130 2.20 -0.92 -15.03
CA PRO A 130 2.38 -0.55 -13.63
C PRO A 130 2.32 0.96 -13.40
N VAL A 131 1.45 1.41 -12.49
CA VAL A 131 1.22 2.84 -12.17
C VAL A 131 1.93 3.30 -10.90
N CYS A 132 2.39 2.38 -10.06
CA CYS A 132 3.20 2.69 -8.89
C CYS A 132 4.13 1.52 -8.50
N ILE A 133 5.28 1.85 -7.93
CA ILE A 133 6.19 0.92 -7.26
C ILE A 133 6.37 1.41 -5.83
N SER A 134 6.34 0.51 -4.86
CA SER A 134 6.76 0.82 -3.49
C SER A 134 7.99 0.02 -3.11
N ILE A 135 9.00 0.67 -2.56
CA ILE A 135 10.19 0.02 -2.01
C ILE A 135 10.18 0.21 -0.50
N ARG A 136 10.14 -0.90 0.23
CA ARG A 136 10.07 -0.94 1.69
C ARG A 136 11.35 -1.53 2.28
N ILE A 137 11.84 -0.89 3.32
CA ILE A 137 12.85 -1.42 4.22
C ILE A 137 12.21 -1.74 5.57
N HIS A 138 12.49 -2.93 6.09
CA HIS A 138 11.98 -3.40 7.36
C HIS A 138 13.07 -3.29 8.43
N ARG A 139 12.68 -3.19 9.69
CA ARG A 139 13.65 -3.16 10.79
C ARG A 139 14.44 -4.46 10.96
N SER A 140 13.78 -5.59 10.77
CA SER A 140 14.30 -6.92 11.12
C SER A 140 14.33 -7.91 9.95
N GLU A 141 13.79 -7.52 8.80
CA GLU A 141 13.58 -8.40 7.65
C GLU A 141 14.26 -7.83 6.40
N ALA A 142 14.37 -8.66 5.37
CA ALA A 142 14.81 -8.22 4.06
C ALA A 142 13.86 -7.15 3.50
N MET A 143 14.36 -6.31 2.59
CA MET A 143 13.53 -5.34 1.88
C MET A 143 12.38 -6.04 1.11
N SER A 144 11.32 -5.28 0.84
CA SER A 144 10.20 -5.76 0.03
C SER A 144 9.81 -4.72 -1.01
N VAL A 145 9.34 -5.17 -2.17
CA VAL A 145 8.81 -4.33 -3.24
C VAL A 145 7.35 -4.64 -3.44
N SER A 146 6.54 -3.66 -3.81
CA SER A 146 5.20 -3.90 -4.34
C SER A 146 4.99 -3.14 -5.65
N ILE A 147 4.39 -3.82 -6.64
CA ILE A 147 4.08 -3.26 -7.95
C ILE A 147 2.56 -3.07 -8.04
N TYR A 148 2.13 -1.87 -8.39
CA TYR A 148 0.72 -1.46 -8.42
C TYR A 148 0.24 -1.32 -9.85
N TYR A 149 -0.95 -1.86 -10.12
CA TYR A 149 -1.66 -1.80 -11.39
C TYR A 149 -3.02 -1.16 -11.15
N GLU A 150 -3.47 -0.37 -12.11
CA GLU A 150 -4.84 0.10 -12.15
C GLU A 150 -5.73 -0.99 -12.75
N ILE A 151 -6.80 -1.33 -12.05
CA ILE A 151 -7.80 -2.32 -12.47
C ILE A 151 -9.20 -1.71 -12.54
N SER A 152 -9.27 -0.37 -12.57
CA SER A 152 -10.53 0.36 -12.69
C SER A 152 -11.24 -0.02 -14.01
N GLY A 153 -12.57 -0.14 -13.96
CA GLY A 153 -13.38 -0.51 -15.12
C GLY A 153 -13.39 -2.01 -15.48
N LYS A 154 -12.64 -2.87 -14.77
CA LYS A 154 -12.75 -4.33 -14.91
C LYS A 154 -14.02 -4.84 -14.22
N THR A 155 -14.65 -5.84 -14.83
CA THR A 155 -15.76 -6.59 -14.26
C THR A 155 -15.28 -7.48 -13.10
N ALA A 156 -16.21 -7.92 -12.24
CA ALA A 156 -15.89 -8.83 -11.14
C ALA A 156 -15.19 -10.11 -11.65
N GLY A 157 -15.74 -10.74 -12.69
CA GLY A 157 -15.14 -11.94 -13.29
C GLY A 157 -13.76 -11.72 -13.90
N GLU A 158 -13.50 -10.55 -14.50
CA GLU A 158 -12.14 -10.22 -14.97
C GLU A 158 -11.15 -10.09 -13.81
N ILE A 159 -11.56 -9.43 -12.73
CA ILE A 159 -10.72 -9.26 -11.53
C ILE A 159 -10.44 -10.62 -10.91
N GLU A 160 -11.45 -11.48 -10.72
CA GLU A 160 -11.28 -12.84 -10.22
C GLU A 160 -10.28 -13.65 -11.05
N ASN A 161 -10.37 -13.56 -12.38
CA ASN A 161 -9.45 -14.22 -13.30
C ASN A 161 -8.01 -13.70 -13.16
N ILE A 162 -7.84 -12.37 -13.02
CA ILE A 162 -6.53 -11.76 -12.77
C ILE A 162 -5.93 -12.27 -11.46
N LEU A 163 -6.70 -12.20 -10.36
CA LEU A 163 -6.20 -12.55 -9.03
C LEU A 163 -5.88 -14.04 -8.92
N THR A 164 -6.75 -14.90 -9.45
CA THR A 164 -6.54 -16.36 -9.50
C THR A 164 -5.24 -16.66 -10.23
N GLY A 165 -5.08 -16.13 -11.45
CA GLY A 165 -3.90 -16.41 -12.22
C GLY A 165 -2.61 -15.86 -11.62
N ILE A 166 -2.63 -14.72 -10.94
CA ILE A 166 -1.47 -14.22 -10.18
C ILE A 166 -1.16 -15.13 -8.99
N ALA A 167 -2.17 -15.54 -8.23
CA ALA A 167 -2.00 -16.43 -7.08
C ALA A 167 -1.44 -17.80 -7.49
N GLU A 168 -1.91 -18.36 -8.60
CA GLU A 168 -1.35 -19.58 -9.21
C GLU A 168 0.11 -19.40 -9.62
N MET A 169 0.46 -18.26 -10.24
CA MET A 169 1.84 -17.94 -10.59
C MET A 169 2.74 -17.78 -9.35
N MET A 170 2.17 -17.34 -8.23
CA MET A 170 2.84 -17.32 -6.93
C MET A 170 2.89 -18.69 -6.24
N GLN A 171 2.24 -19.70 -6.82
CA GLN A 171 2.08 -21.06 -6.29
C GLN A 171 1.27 -21.09 -4.98
N TRP A 172 0.20 -20.30 -4.89
CA TRP A 172 -0.71 -20.38 -3.75
C TRP A 172 -1.54 -21.67 -3.78
N PRO A 173 -1.82 -22.27 -2.62
CA PRO A 173 -2.78 -23.36 -2.48
C PRO A 173 -4.18 -22.99 -2.98
N ALA A 174 -4.91 -23.97 -3.53
CA ALA A 174 -6.25 -23.75 -4.10
C ALA A 174 -7.28 -23.25 -3.07
N ASP A 175 -7.18 -23.72 -1.82
CA ASP A 175 -8.00 -23.26 -0.70
C ASP A 175 -7.72 -21.80 -0.32
N ALA A 176 -6.45 -21.36 -0.38
CA ALA A 176 -6.08 -19.95 -0.20
C ALA A 176 -6.65 -19.07 -1.32
N ILE A 177 -6.61 -19.54 -2.57
CA ILE A 177 -7.23 -18.85 -3.71
C ILE A 177 -8.75 -18.75 -3.51
N GLN A 178 -9.42 -19.85 -3.18
CA GLN A 178 -10.86 -19.86 -2.94
C GLN A 178 -11.24 -18.92 -1.79
N SER A 179 -10.46 -18.90 -0.70
CA SER A 179 -10.69 -17.99 0.42
C SER A 179 -10.51 -16.52 0.01
N MET A 180 -9.54 -16.20 -0.86
CA MET A 180 -9.36 -14.86 -1.40
C MET A 180 -10.57 -14.45 -2.25
N LEU A 181 -11.04 -15.31 -3.16
CA LEU A 181 -12.18 -15.03 -4.03
C LEU A 181 -13.48 -14.83 -3.25
N CYS A 182 -13.75 -15.67 -2.24
CA CYS A 182 -14.92 -15.50 -1.36
C CYS A 182 -14.93 -14.14 -0.64
N LYS A 183 -13.75 -13.67 -0.19
CA LYS A 183 -13.61 -12.35 0.43
C LYS A 183 -13.75 -11.22 -0.59
N LEU A 184 -13.23 -11.41 -1.81
CA LEU A 184 -13.37 -10.45 -2.90
C LEU A 184 -14.85 -10.25 -3.27
N ASP A 185 -15.60 -11.33 -3.44
CA ASP A 185 -17.03 -11.31 -3.79
C ASP A 185 -17.81 -10.47 -2.78
N PHE A 186 -17.64 -10.73 -1.49
CA PHE A 186 -18.24 -9.91 -0.43
C PHE A 186 -17.88 -8.42 -0.58
N MET A 187 -16.63 -8.11 -0.90
CA MET A 187 -16.16 -6.73 -1.03
C MET A 187 -16.68 -6.01 -2.28
N THR A 188 -17.03 -6.73 -3.36
CA THR A 188 -17.63 -6.10 -4.54
C THR A 188 -18.99 -5.48 -4.22
N GLY A 189 -19.71 -6.02 -3.23
CA GLY A 189 -20.94 -5.42 -2.69
C GLY A 189 -20.75 -4.11 -1.92
N ILE A 190 -19.51 -3.77 -1.55
CA ILE A 190 -19.15 -2.55 -0.80
C ILE A 190 -18.54 -1.48 -1.72
N GLY A 191 -17.95 -1.87 -2.84
CA GLY A 191 -17.43 -0.94 -3.83
C GLY A 191 -16.64 -1.63 -4.93
N HIS A 192 -16.26 -0.85 -5.93
CA HIS A 192 -15.42 -1.34 -7.02
C HIS A 192 -13.94 -1.13 -6.69
N PRO A 193 -13.10 -2.18 -6.85
CA PRO A 193 -11.67 -2.01 -6.66
C PRO A 193 -11.09 -1.16 -7.77
N GLN A 194 -10.08 -0.35 -7.44
CA GLN A 194 -9.37 0.49 -8.41
C GLN A 194 -7.94 0.06 -8.62
N TYR A 195 -7.28 -0.49 -7.60
CA TYR A 195 -5.88 -0.88 -7.70
C TYR A 195 -5.62 -2.26 -7.14
N MET A 196 -4.70 -2.94 -7.79
CA MET A 196 -4.10 -4.16 -7.31
C MET A 196 -2.61 -3.93 -7.12
N ALA A 197 -2.06 -4.35 -5.99
CA ALA A 197 -0.63 -4.37 -5.75
C ALA A 197 -0.14 -5.80 -5.54
N ILE A 198 1.08 -6.06 -5.98
CA ILE A 198 1.70 -7.37 -5.89
C ILE A 198 3.00 -7.23 -5.14
N GLY A 199 3.06 -7.82 -3.95
CA GLY A 199 4.15 -7.70 -2.98
C GLY A 199 5.13 -8.87 -3.03
N ILE A 200 6.41 -8.57 -2.89
CA ILE A 200 7.54 -9.49 -2.93
C ILE A 200 8.55 -9.12 -1.83
N PRO A 201 9.17 -10.07 -1.11
CA PRO A 201 9.08 -11.53 -1.23
C PRO A 201 7.82 -12.15 -0.60
N ASP A 202 7.01 -11.34 0.08
CA ASP A 202 5.85 -11.79 0.85
C ASP A 202 4.79 -12.57 0.05
N LYS A 203 4.91 -12.59 -1.29
CA LYS A 203 3.93 -13.17 -2.23
C LYS A 203 2.53 -12.77 -1.82
N ALA A 204 2.29 -11.46 -1.76
CA ALA A 204 1.04 -10.89 -1.27
C ALA A 204 0.32 -10.14 -2.40
N ILE A 205 -1.00 -10.24 -2.43
CA ILE A 205 -1.85 -9.48 -3.36
C ILE A 205 -2.63 -8.46 -2.52
N LYS A 206 -2.60 -7.19 -2.90
CA LYS A 206 -3.36 -6.13 -2.22
C LYS A 206 -4.40 -5.55 -3.16
N ILE A 207 -5.65 -5.45 -2.73
CA ILE A 207 -6.75 -4.83 -3.47
C ILE A 207 -7.23 -3.59 -2.77
N SER A 208 -7.51 -2.56 -3.55
CA SER A 208 -7.71 -1.18 -3.11
C SER A 208 -9.09 -0.66 -3.47
N TYR A 209 -9.87 -0.26 -2.46
CA TYR A 209 -11.21 0.28 -2.61
C TYR A 209 -11.23 1.73 -2.10
N PRO A 210 -11.34 2.73 -2.98
CA PRO A 210 -11.39 4.13 -2.56
C PRO A 210 -12.80 4.54 -2.13
N LYS A 211 -12.88 5.58 -1.30
CA LYS A 211 -14.14 6.25 -0.91
C LYS A 211 -15.22 5.32 -0.31
N VAL A 212 -14.82 4.26 0.38
CA VAL A 212 -15.76 3.33 1.04
C VAL A 212 -16.47 4.05 2.18
N SER A 213 -17.81 4.02 2.20
CA SER A 213 -18.58 4.71 3.24
C SER A 213 -18.28 4.12 4.62
N VAL A 214 -18.40 4.94 5.69
CA VAL A 214 -18.19 4.43 7.07
C VAL A 214 -19.21 3.35 7.44
N ARG A 215 -20.41 3.39 6.84
CA ARG A 215 -21.43 2.36 7.00
C ARG A 215 -20.96 1.04 6.42
N ASP A 216 -20.54 1.05 5.15
CA ASP A 216 -20.15 -0.17 4.44
C ASP A 216 -18.86 -0.75 5.00
N PHE A 217 -17.91 0.11 5.36
CA PHE A 217 -16.75 -0.30 6.13
C PHE A 217 -17.13 -0.92 7.47
N GLY A 218 -18.13 -0.38 8.17
CA GLY A 218 -18.68 -0.98 9.39
C GLY A 218 -19.17 -2.40 9.16
N THR A 219 -19.89 -2.65 8.07
CA THR A 219 -20.32 -3.98 7.65
C THR A 219 -19.13 -4.90 7.36
N CYS A 220 -18.09 -4.41 6.66
CA CYS A 220 -16.84 -5.18 6.48
C CYS A 220 -16.23 -5.59 7.82
N LEU A 221 -16.10 -4.63 8.73
CA LEU A 221 -15.54 -4.90 10.06
C LEU A 221 -16.33 -5.98 10.78
N ASP A 222 -17.66 -5.94 10.67
CA ASP A 222 -18.53 -6.89 11.34
C ASP A 222 -18.41 -8.31 10.78
N SER A 223 -18.17 -8.46 9.47
CA SER A 223 -18.04 -9.77 8.82
C SER A 223 -16.67 -10.44 9.00
N PHE A 224 -15.60 -9.68 9.26
CA PHE A 224 -14.24 -10.22 9.15
C PHE A 224 -13.33 -10.02 10.36
N THR A 225 -13.74 -9.23 11.36
CA THR A 225 -13.01 -9.17 12.63
C THR A 225 -13.92 -9.51 13.80
N THR A 226 -13.41 -10.36 14.70
CA THR A 226 -14.03 -10.67 15.99
C THR A 226 -13.64 -9.66 17.07
N GLN A 227 -12.73 -8.72 16.79
CA GLN A 227 -12.21 -7.78 17.79
C GLN A 227 -13.12 -6.55 17.97
N GLU A 228 -14.10 -6.68 18.86
CA GLU A 228 -15.08 -5.64 19.17
C GLU A 228 -14.45 -4.29 19.61
N CYS A 229 -13.30 -4.33 20.31
CA CYS A 229 -12.58 -3.13 20.70
C CYS A 229 -12.10 -2.29 19.51
N ARG A 230 -11.62 -2.94 18.44
CA ARG A 230 -11.13 -2.26 17.22
C ARG A 230 -12.26 -1.71 16.38
N LYS A 231 -13.38 -2.42 16.34
CA LYS A 231 -14.61 -1.89 15.73
C LYS A 231 -15.04 -0.58 16.40
N LYS A 232 -15.05 -0.55 17.74
CA LYS A 232 -15.40 0.65 18.51
C LYS A 232 -14.41 1.80 18.31
N GLU A 233 -13.11 1.49 18.30
CA GLU A 233 -12.05 2.48 18.06
C GLU A 233 -12.19 3.13 16.67
N MET A 234 -12.34 2.32 15.62
CA MET A 234 -12.51 2.82 14.25
C MET A 234 -13.80 3.63 14.08
N LYS A 235 -14.93 3.13 14.61
CA LYS A 235 -16.20 3.89 14.60
C LYS A 235 -16.05 5.21 15.35
N SER A 236 -15.34 5.23 16.49
CA SER A 236 -15.05 6.46 17.24
C SER A 236 -14.16 7.42 16.45
N LEU A 237 -13.14 6.92 15.75
CA LEU A 237 -12.22 7.74 15.02
C LEU A 237 -12.89 8.40 13.81
N CYS A 238 -13.63 7.63 13.00
CA CYS A 238 -14.39 8.18 11.87
C CYS A 238 -15.35 9.29 12.32
N ARG A 239 -16.03 9.11 13.46
CA ARG A 239 -16.88 10.13 14.09
C ARG A 239 -16.10 11.37 14.51
N LYS A 240 -14.95 11.20 15.19
CA LYS A 240 -14.08 12.31 15.63
C LYS A 240 -13.55 13.13 14.45
N LEU A 241 -13.16 12.46 13.37
CA LEU A 241 -12.68 13.09 12.13
C LEU A 241 -13.82 13.69 11.29
N ARG A 242 -15.07 13.40 11.62
CA ARG A 242 -16.28 13.77 10.85
C ARG A 242 -16.16 13.37 9.38
N GLN A 243 -15.57 12.20 9.11
CA GLN A 243 -15.41 11.69 7.76
C GLN A 243 -16.58 10.75 7.42
N PRO A 244 -17.36 11.05 6.37
CA PRO A 244 -18.49 10.19 5.97
C PRO A 244 -18.03 8.91 5.27
N ALA A 245 -16.80 8.88 4.76
CA ALA A 245 -16.19 7.76 4.07
C ALA A 245 -14.71 7.66 4.43
N LEU A 246 -14.17 6.44 4.32
CA LEU A 246 -12.74 6.21 4.28
C LEU A 246 -12.18 6.79 2.99
N ASN A 247 -10.94 7.28 3.03
CA ASN A 247 -10.26 7.64 1.79
C ASN A 247 -9.92 6.38 0.97
N TYR A 248 -9.57 5.30 1.68
CA TYR A 248 -9.19 4.03 1.08
C TYR A 248 -9.36 2.88 2.08
N LEU A 249 -9.75 1.72 1.55
CA LEU A 249 -9.77 0.44 2.21
C LEU A 249 -8.94 -0.56 1.39
N GLY A 250 -7.89 -1.10 2.01
CA GLY A 250 -7.00 -2.09 1.40
C GLY A 250 -7.23 -3.46 1.99
N LEU A 251 -7.43 -4.46 1.14
CA LEU A 251 -7.36 -5.86 1.51
C LEU A 251 -6.04 -6.42 1.06
N LYS A 252 -5.30 -7.08 1.96
CA LYS A 252 -4.07 -7.80 1.66
C LYS A 252 -4.33 -9.29 1.80
N PHE A 253 -3.97 -10.06 0.81
CA PHE A 253 -4.04 -11.51 0.79
C PHE A 253 -2.62 -12.07 0.71
N ASN A 254 -2.38 -13.18 1.40
CA ASN A 254 -1.22 -14.03 1.22
C ASN A 254 -1.66 -15.50 1.36
N GLN A 255 -0.73 -16.44 1.18
CA GLN A 255 -1.02 -17.86 1.34
C GLN A 255 -1.52 -18.27 2.74
N GLN A 256 -1.29 -17.44 3.78
CA GLN A 256 -1.66 -17.71 5.17
C GLN A 256 -3.03 -17.12 5.54
N GLY A 257 -3.58 -16.24 4.70
CA GLY A 257 -4.88 -15.60 4.95
C GLY A 257 -4.96 -14.17 4.44
N CYS A 258 -5.84 -13.39 5.07
CA CYS A 258 -6.10 -12.00 4.69
C CYS A 258 -5.92 -11.02 5.85
N GLY A 259 -5.47 -9.81 5.52
CA GLY A 259 -5.41 -8.64 6.40
C GLY A 259 -6.09 -7.43 5.76
N TRP A 260 -6.41 -6.43 6.58
CA TRP A 260 -7.18 -5.26 6.18
C TRP A 260 -6.51 -3.99 6.69
N LYS A 261 -6.51 -2.94 5.88
CA LYS A 261 -5.94 -1.64 6.22
C LYS A 261 -6.92 -0.54 5.83
N ALA A 262 -7.22 0.36 6.75
CA ALA A 262 -8.10 1.51 6.50
C ALA A 262 -7.28 2.79 6.57
N TYR A 263 -7.53 3.72 5.66
CA TYR A 263 -6.79 4.97 5.57
C TYR A 263 -7.75 6.15 5.75
N LEU A 264 -7.34 7.08 6.59
CA LEU A 264 -8.10 8.25 6.98
C LEU A 264 -7.21 9.49 6.87
N VAL A 265 -7.68 10.54 6.20
CA VAL A 265 -7.03 11.88 6.25
C VAL A 265 -7.36 12.52 7.60
N ILE A 266 -6.37 13.01 8.35
CA ILE A 266 -6.63 13.64 9.68
C ILE A 266 -6.70 15.18 9.63
N SER A 267 -6.27 15.82 8.53
CA SER A 267 -6.20 17.29 8.42
C SER A 267 -7.30 17.90 7.52
N LYS A 268 -8.10 18.83 8.07
CA LYS A 268 -9.13 19.60 7.34
C LYS A 268 -8.58 20.69 6.43
N LYS A 269 -7.36 21.21 6.68
CA LYS A 269 -6.82 22.38 5.96
C LYS A 269 -6.57 22.10 4.46
N HIS A 270 -6.44 20.83 4.09
CA HIS A 270 -6.26 20.39 2.71
C HIS A 270 -7.38 19.48 2.19
N ALA A 271 -8.47 19.29 2.94
CA ALA A 271 -9.66 18.57 2.46
C ALA A 271 -10.23 19.18 1.17
N ALA A 272 -10.14 20.51 1.01
CA ALA A 272 -10.58 21.21 -0.19
C ALA A 272 -9.69 20.93 -1.42
N ASN A 273 -8.41 20.63 -1.22
CA ASN A 273 -7.50 20.22 -2.30
C ASN A 273 -7.54 18.69 -2.50
N SER A 274 -7.80 17.90 -1.45
CA SER A 274 -7.91 16.44 -1.52
C SER A 274 -9.26 15.93 -2.04
N ILE A 275 -10.26 16.79 -2.22
CA ILE A 275 -11.45 16.44 -3.04
C ILE A 275 -11.05 16.33 -4.52
N ASN A 276 -10.02 17.07 -4.96
CA ASN A 276 -9.38 16.90 -6.27
C ASN A 276 -8.24 15.87 -6.27
N TYR A 277 -7.67 15.55 -5.10
CA TYR A 277 -6.83 14.36 -4.96
C TYR A 277 -7.69 13.18 -4.51
N ASN A 278 -8.40 12.59 -5.48
CA ASN A 278 -8.68 11.17 -5.37
C ASN A 278 -7.38 10.50 -4.87
N ILE A 279 -7.40 9.84 -3.73
CA ILE A 279 -6.36 8.85 -3.37
C ILE A 279 -6.63 7.61 -4.23
N THR A 280 -6.72 7.86 -5.53
CA THR A 280 -6.41 6.97 -6.62
C THR A 280 -4.90 6.80 -6.57
N PHE A 281 -4.44 5.59 -6.26
CA PHE A 281 -3.02 5.25 -6.39
C PHE A 281 -2.54 5.51 -7.83
#